data_AF-A0A951GUS4-F1
#
_entry.id   AF-A0A951GUS4-F1
#
_cell.length_a   1.000
_cell.length_b   1.000
_cell.length_c   1.000
_cell.angle_alpha   90.00
_cell.angle_beta   90.00
_cell.angle_gamma   90.00
#
_symmetry.space_group_name_H-M   'P 1'
#
loop_
_entity.id
_entity.type
_entity.pdbx_description
1 polymer ?
#
loop_
_entity_poly.entity_id
_entity_poly.type
_entity_poly.pdbx_seq_one_letter_code
_entity_poly.pdbx_strand_id
1 'polypeptide(L)'
;MFTLFRSNGAQNVAERAYGAVVEAARRPVFFRDLLVPDTVDGRFELICLHAFLYLHRLKREQPRPAVLGQVFFDTMFADFDQSLREIGVGDLSVGRHIRRMVEGFYGRVAAYEEGLSSDDDRLGAALARNVYGTAPDIDPARVAALAAYLRQEVEHLAAQPGASLAAGKLLFGDPPLPTGGAVRRGAEATP
;
A
#
# COMPACT_ATOMS: atom_id res chain seq x y z
N MET A 1 14.99 -14.13 -32.28
CA MET A 1 13.79 -14.74 -31.66
C MET A 1 14.12 -15.08 -30.19
N PHE A 2 14.25 -14.08 -29.30
CA PHE A 2 14.68 -14.28 -27.90
C PHE A 2 13.98 -13.34 -26.89
N THR A 3 12.79 -12.83 -27.22
CA THR A 3 12.11 -11.79 -26.41
C THR A 3 10.95 -12.30 -25.56
N LEU A 4 10.54 -13.57 -25.70
CA LEU A 4 9.35 -14.13 -25.01
C LEU A 4 9.65 -14.78 -23.65
N PHE A 5 10.90 -15.14 -23.35
CA PHE A 5 11.24 -15.79 -22.07
C PHE A 5 11.61 -14.79 -20.95
N ARG A 6 12.11 -13.59 -21.31
CA ARG A 6 12.44 -12.55 -20.33
C ARG A 6 11.21 -11.85 -19.76
N SER A 7 10.12 -11.75 -20.54
CA SER A 7 8.86 -11.14 -20.11
C SER A 7 8.13 -11.98 -19.06
N ASN A 8 8.09 -13.32 -19.22
CA ASN A 8 7.40 -14.20 -18.25
C ASN A 8 8.09 -14.24 -16.89
N GLY A 9 9.42 -14.12 -16.84
CA GLY A 9 10.15 -14.11 -15.58
C GLY A 9 9.82 -12.88 -14.72
N ALA A 10 9.87 -11.68 -15.32
CA ALA A 10 9.54 -10.44 -14.61
C ALA A 10 8.06 -10.38 -14.21
N GLN A 11 7.17 -10.87 -15.08
CA GLN A 11 5.74 -10.96 -14.79
C GLN A 11 5.45 -11.84 -13.57
N ASN A 12 5.98 -13.07 -13.53
CA ASN A 12 5.79 -13.98 -12.39
C ASN A 12 6.32 -13.40 -11.07
N VAL A 13 7.43 -12.65 -11.14
CA VAL A 13 8.02 -11.97 -9.99
C VAL A 13 7.12 -10.82 -9.52
N ALA A 14 6.62 -10.01 -10.45
CA ALA A 14 5.71 -8.91 -10.18
C ALA A 14 4.39 -9.40 -9.57
N GLU A 15 3.80 -10.45 -10.11
CA GLU A 15 2.58 -11.09 -9.58
C GLU A 15 2.79 -11.62 -8.16
N ARG A 16 3.94 -12.25 -7.90
CA ARG A 16 4.27 -12.72 -6.54
C ARG A 16 4.43 -11.56 -5.56
N ALA A 17 5.15 -10.50 -5.96
CA ALA A 17 5.33 -9.31 -5.13
C ALA A 17 3.98 -8.61 -4.87
N TYR A 18 3.13 -8.53 -5.90
CA TYR A 18 1.80 -7.95 -5.79
C TYR A 18 0.90 -8.77 -4.87
N GLY A 19 0.95 -10.10 -4.97
CA GLY A 19 0.26 -11.00 -4.04
C GLY A 19 0.64 -10.74 -2.58
N ALA A 20 1.93 -10.60 -2.28
CA ALA A 20 2.41 -10.27 -0.94
C ALA A 20 1.94 -8.88 -0.46
N VAL A 21 1.91 -7.90 -1.35
CA VAL A 21 1.38 -6.55 -1.09
C VAL A 21 -0.12 -6.59 -0.75
N VAL A 22 -0.92 -7.33 -1.55
CA VAL A 22 -2.37 -7.49 -1.32
C VAL A 22 -2.64 -8.24 -0.03
N GLU A 23 -1.89 -9.31 0.24
CA GLU A 23 -2.00 -10.08 1.49
C GLU A 23 -1.74 -9.18 2.71
N ALA A 24 -0.65 -8.42 2.69
CA ALA A 24 -0.31 -7.49 3.76
C ALA A 24 -1.39 -6.40 3.93
N ALA A 25 -1.83 -5.77 2.84
CA ALA A 25 -2.86 -4.74 2.86
C ALA A 25 -4.23 -5.23 3.39
N ARG A 26 -4.52 -6.53 3.32
CA ARG A 26 -5.78 -7.12 3.79
C ARG A 26 -5.73 -7.61 5.24
N ARG A 27 -4.60 -7.43 5.94
CA ARG A 27 -4.46 -7.91 7.32
C ARG A 27 -5.50 -7.24 8.24
N PRO A 28 -6.26 -8.00 9.05
CA PRO A 28 -7.39 -7.47 9.80
C PRO A 28 -7.07 -6.31 10.75
N VAL A 29 -5.83 -6.26 11.26
CA VAL A 29 -5.34 -5.23 12.19
C VAL A 29 -5.48 -3.80 11.64
N PHE A 30 -5.35 -3.60 10.32
CA PHE A 30 -5.51 -2.28 9.71
C PHE A 30 -6.94 -1.74 9.85
N PHE A 31 -7.93 -2.63 9.74
CA PHE A 31 -9.34 -2.28 9.82
C PHE A 31 -9.86 -2.28 11.26
N ARG A 32 -9.40 -3.23 12.09
CA ARG A 32 -9.90 -3.44 13.45
C ARG A 32 -9.27 -2.51 14.47
N ASP A 33 -7.96 -2.34 14.42
CA ASP A 33 -7.19 -1.66 15.46
C ASP A 33 -6.81 -0.24 15.00
N LEU A 34 -6.35 -0.13 13.75
CA LEU A 34 -6.01 1.16 13.14
C LEU A 34 -7.21 1.88 12.51
N LEU A 35 -8.37 1.23 12.44
CA LEU A 35 -9.63 1.82 11.96
C LEU A 35 -9.54 2.45 10.56
N VAL A 36 -8.71 1.89 9.68
CA VAL A 36 -8.78 2.22 8.26
C VAL A 36 -10.17 1.82 7.76
N PRO A 37 -10.90 2.69 7.03
CA PRO A 37 -12.22 2.35 6.52
C PRO A 37 -12.20 1.07 5.68
N ASP A 38 -13.03 0.08 6.02
CA ASP A 38 -13.17 -1.15 5.23
C ASP A 38 -14.07 -0.91 4.01
N THR A 39 -13.59 -0.06 3.10
CA THR A 39 -14.23 0.31 1.84
C THR A 39 -13.30 0.03 0.67
N VAL A 40 -13.81 0.13 -0.56
CA VAL A 40 -12.96 0.02 -1.77
C VAL A 40 -11.80 1.02 -1.72
N ASP A 41 -12.09 2.27 -1.34
CA ASP A 41 -11.07 3.31 -1.22
C ASP A 41 -10.07 2.99 -0.10
N GLY A 42 -10.52 2.60 1.10
CA GLY A 42 -9.59 2.28 2.19
C GLY A 42 -8.71 1.05 1.91
N ARG A 43 -9.24 0.03 1.23
CA ARG A 43 -8.43 -1.11 0.75
C ARG A 43 -7.44 -0.69 -0.32
N PHE A 44 -7.84 0.20 -1.24
CA PHE A 44 -6.93 0.77 -2.24
C PHE A 44 -5.80 1.56 -1.57
N GLU A 45 -6.08 2.35 -0.53
CA GLU A 45 -5.07 3.09 0.22
C GLU A 45 -4.02 2.17 0.84
N LEU A 46 -4.45 1.06 1.46
CA LEU A 46 -3.54 0.09 2.04
C LEU A 46 -2.69 -0.62 0.98
N ILE A 47 -3.27 -0.99 -0.18
CA ILE A 47 -2.48 -1.56 -1.28
C ILE A 47 -1.46 -0.54 -1.79
N CYS A 48 -1.86 0.72 -1.98
CA CYS A 48 -0.95 1.79 -2.42
C CYS A 48 0.19 2.03 -1.44
N LEU A 49 -0.08 1.99 -0.14
CA LEU A 49 0.90 2.14 0.93
C LEU A 49 1.95 1.01 0.90
N HIS A 50 1.52 -0.25 0.77
CA HIS A 50 2.43 -1.40 0.72
C HIS A 50 3.18 -1.48 -0.63
N ALA A 51 2.52 -1.12 -1.74
CA ALA A 51 3.15 -0.98 -3.05
C ALA A 51 4.24 0.10 -3.04
N PHE A 52 3.99 1.22 -2.36
CA PHE A 52 4.99 2.26 -2.14
C PHE A 52 6.22 1.70 -1.41
N LEU A 53 6.05 0.99 -0.30
CA LEU A 53 7.15 0.40 0.47
C LEU A 53 8.01 -0.56 -0.38
N TYR A 54 7.37 -1.43 -1.16
CA TYR A 54 8.06 -2.33 -2.08
C TYR A 54 8.86 -1.57 -3.14
N LEU A 55 8.24 -0.59 -3.83
CA LEU A 55 8.91 0.19 -4.86
C LEU A 55 10.03 1.07 -4.27
N HIS A 56 9.83 1.63 -3.09
CA HIS A 56 10.83 2.41 -2.36
C HIS A 56 12.08 1.56 -2.08
N ARG A 57 11.89 0.33 -1.60
CA ARG A 57 12.97 -0.63 -1.37
C ARG A 57 13.65 -1.08 -2.67
N LEU A 58 12.86 -1.36 -3.71
CA LEU A 58 13.34 -1.84 -5.02
C LEU A 58 14.18 -0.79 -5.75
N LYS A 59 13.86 0.51 -5.61
CA LYS A 59 14.63 1.63 -6.18
C LYS A 59 16.09 1.67 -5.66
N ARG A 60 16.36 1.10 -4.49
CA ARG A 60 17.66 1.12 -3.81
C ARG A 60 18.54 -0.12 -4.07
N GLU A 61 18.00 -1.12 -4.78
CA GLU A 61 18.74 -2.34 -5.14
C GLU A 61 19.82 -2.09 -6.19
N GLN A 62 20.94 -2.83 -6.07
CA GLN A 62 22.03 -2.81 -7.04
C GLN A 62 22.49 -4.23 -7.40
N PRO A 63 22.44 -4.63 -8.69
CA PRO A 63 21.91 -3.86 -9.82
C PRO A 63 20.39 -3.69 -9.74
N ARG A 64 19.89 -2.50 -10.09
CA ARG A 64 18.45 -2.22 -10.07
C ARG A 64 17.72 -3.11 -11.07
N PRO A 65 16.64 -3.81 -10.68
CA PRO A 65 15.80 -4.56 -11.62
C PRO A 65 15.00 -3.60 -12.51
N ALA A 66 15.61 -3.14 -13.61
CA ALA A 66 15.13 -2.00 -14.41
C ALA A 66 13.67 -2.13 -14.88
N VAL A 67 13.21 -3.35 -15.17
CA VAL A 67 11.87 -3.62 -15.71
C VAL A 67 10.87 -4.04 -14.63
N LEU A 68 11.33 -4.57 -13.49
CA LEU A 68 10.44 -5.19 -12.49
C LEU A 68 9.48 -4.17 -11.86
N GLY A 69 9.95 -2.96 -11.58
CA GLY A 69 9.10 -1.91 -11.00
C GLY A 69 7.96 -1.50 -11.93
N GLN A 70 8.21 -1.44 -13.24
CA GLN A 70 7.19 -1.15 -14.23
C GLN A 70 6.19 -2.31 -14.36
N VAL A 71 6.69 -3.55 -14.45
CA VAL A 71 5.82 -4.72 -14.55
C VAL A 71 4.94 -4.85 -13.31
N PHE A 72 5.48 -4.62 -12.11
CA PHE A 72 4.70 -4.58 -10.87
C PHE A 72 3.60 -3.52 -10.91
N PHE A 73 3.92 -2.31 -11.39
CA PHE A 73 2.95 -1.24 -11.53
C PHE A 73 1.83 -1.62 -12.51
N ASP A 74 2.19 -2.18 -13.66
CA ASP A 74 1.24 -2.65 -14.67
C ASP A 74 0.34 -3.78 -14.13
N THR A 75 0.92 -4.74 -13.38
CA THR A 75 0.18 -5.81 -12.69
C THR A 75 -0.84 -5.24 -11.70
N MET A 76 -0.42 -4.31 -10.83
CA MET A 76 -1.29 -3.69 -9.82
C MET A 76 -2.48 -2.96 -10.45
N PHE A 77 -2.24 -2.14 -11.49
CA PHE A 77 -3.32 -1.38 -12.11
C PHE A 77 -4.22 -2.22 -13.03
N ALA A 78 -3.72 -3.32 -13.59
CA ALA A 78 -4.56 -4.30 -14.28
C ALA A 78 -5.55 -4.97 -13.30
N ASP A 79 -5.10 -5.32 -12.09
CA ASP A 79 -5.95 -5.88 -11.05
C ASP A 79 -7.02 -4.87 -10.57
N PHE A 80 -6.66 -3.59 -10.46
CA PHE A 80 -7.63 -2.54 -10.16
C PHE A 80 -8.64 -2.30 -11.29
N ASP A 81 -8.23 -2.33 -12.56
CA ASP A 81 -9.16 -2.20 -13.69
C ASP A 81 -10.18 -3.33 -13.68
N GLN A 82 -9.71 -4.56 -13.48
CA GLN A 82 -10.56 -5.74 -13.35
C GLN A 82 -11.51 -5.64 -12.16
N SER A 83 -11.00 -5.30 -10.97
CA SER A 83 -11.80 -5.16 -9.75
C SER A 83 -12.91 -4.11 -9.90
N LEU A 84 -12.65 -2.97 -10.56
CA LEU A 84 -13.66 -1.94 -10.81
C LEU A 84 -14.78 -2.44 -11.73
N ARG A 85 -14.44 -3.19 -12.78
CA ARG A 85 -15.44 -3.79 -13.68
C ARG A 85 -16.29 -4.82 -12.94
N GLU A 86 -15.68 -5.62 -12.08
CA GLU A 86 -16.38 -6.64 -11.30
C GLU A 86 -17.42 -6.06 -10.33
N ILE A 87 -17.14 -4.89 -9.74
CA ILE A 87 -18.11 -4.18 -8.89
C ILE A 87 -19.10 -3.31 -9.68
N GLY A 88 -19.12 -3.44 -11.02
CA GLY A 88 -20.11 -2.80 -11.90
C GLY A 88 -19.79 -1.36 -12.29
N VAL A 89 -18.55 -0.88 -12.14
CA VAL A 89 -18.14 0.40 -12.73
C VAL A 89 -18.19 0.27 -14.25
N GLY A 90 -19.08 1.04 -14.89
CA GLY A 90 -19.33 0.92 -16.31
C GLY A 90 -18.09 1.15 -17.18
N ASP A 91 -17.96 0.37 -18.26
CA ASP A 91 -16.79 0.34 -19.16
C ASP A 91 -16.39 1.72 -19.71
N LEU A 92 -17.35 2.62 -19.92
CA LEU A 92 -17.11 3.99 -20.40
C LEU A 92 -16.46 4.89 -19.34
N SER A 93 -16.47 4.49 -18.06
CA SER A 93 -15.95 5.26 -16.94
C SER A 93 -14.70 4.67 -16.32
N VAL A 94 -14.50 3.35 -16.38
CA VAL A 94 -13.38 2.64 -15.74
C VAL A 94 -12.01 3.23 -16.09
N GLY A 95 -11.75 3.56 -17.35
CA GLY A 95 -10.50 4.19 -17.76
C GLY A 95 -10.24 5.55 -17.09
N ARG A 96 -11.30 6.34 -16.82
CA ARG A 96 -11.17 7.60 -16.05
C ARG A 96 -10.94 7.35 -14.56
N HIS A 97 -11.47 6.26 -14.01
CA HIS A 97 -11.18 5.85 -12.63
C HIS A 97 -9.71 5.42 -12.51
N ILE A 98 -9.25 4.53 -13.39
CA ILE A 98 -7.85 4.07 -13.40
C ILE A 98 -6.87 5.21 -13.55
N ARG A 99 -7.13 6.16 -14.46
CA ARG A 99 -6.26 7.35 -14.60
C ARG A 99 -6.15 8.15 -13.30
N ARG A 100 -7.26 8.38 -12.61
CA ARG A 100 -7.27 9.08 -11.31
C ARG A 100 -6.55 8.29 -10.23
N MET A 101 -6.69 6.97 -10.20
CA MET A 101 -5.98 6.10 -9.26
C MET A 101 -4.46 6.13 -9.51
N VAL A 102 -4.02 6.14 -10.78
CA VAL A 102 -2.61 6.31 -11.17
C VAL A 102 -2.05 7.65 -10.70
N GLU A 103 -2.73 8.75 -11.01
CA GLU A 103 -2.32 10.09 -10.58
C GLU A 103 -2.28 10.19 -9.05
N GLY A 104 -3.30 9.66 -8.38
CA GLY A 104 -3.36 9.58 -6.93
C GLY A 104 -2.23 8.75 -6.32
N PHE A 105 -1.86 7.63 -6.94
CA PHE A 105 -0.75 6.80 -6.47
C PHE A 105 0.58 7.55 -6.53
N TYR A 106 0.90 8.24 -7.63
CA TYR A 106 2.13 9.04 -7.71
C TYR A 106 2.14 10.19 -6.70
N GLY A 107 1.00 10.84 -6.45
CA GLY A 107 0.87 11.83 -5.38
C GLY A 107 1.16 11.25 -3.98
N ARG A 108 0.72 10.01 -3.72
CA ARG A 108 1.00 9.28 -2.47
C ARG A 108 2.49 8.93 -2.35
N VAL A 109 3.10 8.43 -3.42
CA VAL A 109 4.54 8.14 -3.46
C VAL A 109 5.33 9.39 -3.09
N ALA A 110 5.06 10.53 -3.73
CA ALA A 110 5.77 11.78 -3.43
C ALA A 110 5.58 12.22 -1.97
N ALA A 111 4.34 12.18 -1.46
CA ALA A 111 4.03 12.58 -0.09
C ALA A 111 4.67 11.65 0.96
N TYR A 112 4.74 10.35 0.70
CA TYR A 112 5.35 9.39 1.61
C TYR A 112 6.88 9.46 1.56
N GLU A 113 7.49 9.67 0.38
CA GLU A 113 8.94 9.93 0.28
C GLU A 113 9.33 11.21 1.04
N GLU A 114 8.57 12.28 0.89
CA GLU A 114 8.78 13.52 1.66
C GLU A 114 8.63 13.28 3.16
N GLY A 115 7.53 12.65 3.60
CA GLY A 115 7.29 12.38 5.01
C GLY A 115 8.37 11.49 5.65
N LEU A 116 8.81 10.43 4.96
CA LEU A 116 9.87 9.55 5.46
C LEU A 116 11.21 10.27 5.62
N SER A 117 11.52 11.23 4.72
CA SER A 117 12.75 12.03 4.78
C SER A 117 12.67 13.23 5.74
N SER A 118 11.52 13.45 6.36
CA SER A 118 11.24 14.56 7.27
C SER A 118 10.80 14.04 8.64
N ASP A 119 10.04 14.85 9.38
CA ASP A 119 9.50 14.54 10.71
C ASP A 119 8.20 13.72 10.67
N ASP A 120 7.78 13.25 11.85
CA ASP A 120 6.58 12.44 12.02
C ASP A 120 5.29 13.22 11.76
N ASP A 121 5.31 14.55 11.90
CA ASP A 121 4.15 15.40 11.65
C ASP A 121 3.82 15.43 10.14
N ARG A 122 4.83 15.58 9.27
CA ARG A 122 4.62 15.55 7.81
C ARG A 122 4.13 14.20 7.33
N LEU A 123 4.73 13.11 7.80
CA LEU A 123 4.29 11.76 7.44
C LEU A 123 2.88 11.49 7.96
N GLY A 124 2.60 11.87 9.21
CA GLY A 124 1.29 11.77 9.82
C GLY A 124 0.22 12.53 9.04
N ALA A 125 0.49 13.77 8.63
CA ALA A 125 -0.44 14.57 7.83
C ALA A 125 -0.73 13.94 6.45
N ALA A 126 0.29 13.38 5.79
CA ALA A 126 0.11 12.67 4.53
C ALA A 126 -0.77 11.43 4.70
N LEU A 127 -0.54 10.63 5.75
CA LEU A 127 -1.33 9.43 6.06
C LEU A 127 -2.76 9.78 6.48
N ALA A 128 -2.95 10.79 7.32
CA ALA A 128 -4.28 11.29 7.72
C ALA A 128 -5.11 11.68 6.50
N ARG A 129 -4.53 12.44 5.56
CA ARG A 129 -5.22 12.87 4.34
C ARG A 129 -5.53 11.70 3.40
N ASN A 130 -4.57 10.81 3.17
CA ASN A 130 -4.70 9.80 2.13
C ASN A 130 -5.49 8.56 2.63
N VAL A 131 -5.10 8.01 3.78
CA VAL A 131 -5.66 6.75 4.32
C VAL A 131 -6.97 6.98 5.07
N TYR A 132 -7.05 8.10 5.79
CA TYR A 132 -8.20 8.43 6.66
C TYR A 132 -9.03 9.60 6.13
N GLY A 133 -8.84 10.05 4.90
CA GLY A 133 -9.53 11.23 4.35
C GLY A 133 -11.05 11.14 4.31
N THR A 134 -11.60 9.93 4.40
CA THR A 134 -13.05 9.65 4.48
C THR A 134 -13.53 9.30 5.89
N ALA A 135 -12.63 9.25 6.88
CA ALA A 135 -12.91 8.95 8.27
C ALA A 135 -12.85 10.26 9.10
N PRO A 136 -13.99 10.89 9.42
CA PRO A 136 -13.99 12.06 10.30
C PRO A 136 -13.48 11.67 11.70
N ASP A 137 -12.75 12.59 12.34
CA ASP A 137 -12.29 12.48 13.73
C ASP A 137 -11.40 11.27 14.05
N ILE A 138 -10.53 10.86 13.11
CA ILE A 138 -9.55 9.80 13.38
C ILE A 138 -8.64 10.17 14.56
N ASP A 139 -8.47 9.23 15.47
CA ASP A 139 -7.57 9.35 16.62
C ASP A 139 -6.11 9.57 16.16
N PRO A 140 -5.45 10.66 16.55
CA PRO A 140 -4.05 10.91 16.22
C PRO A 140 -3.12 9.74 16.56
N ALA A 141 -3.43 8.95 17.59
CA ALA A 141 -2.65 7.77 17.96
C ALA A 141 -2.65 6.67 16.88
N ARG A 142 -3.72 6.56 16.07
CA ARG A 142 -3.81 5.61 14.95
C ARG A 142 -3.03 6.08 13.74
N VAL A 143 -3.06 7.38 13.47
CA VAL A 143 -2.22 8.00 12.44
C VAL A 143 -0.75 7.83 12.81
N ALA A 144 -0.37 8.09 14.06
CA ALA A 144 0.98 7.89 14.57
C ALA A 144 1.42 6.43 14.51
N ALA A 145 0.55 5.48 14.85
CA ALA A 145 0.85 4.05 14.72
C ALA A 145 1.09 3.63 13.26
N LEU A 146 0.30 4.16 12.31
CA LEU A 146 0.52 3.89 10.89
C LEU A 146 1.79 4.57 10.35
N ALA A 147 2.15 5.76 10.86
CA ALA A 147 3.42 6.41 10.53
C ALA A 147 4.62 5.60 11.06
N ALA A 148 4.53 5.12 12.31
CA ALA A 148 5.53 4.23 12.90
C ALA A 148 5.65 2.92 12.09
N TYR A 149 4.54 2.33 11.66
CA TYR A 149 4.54 1.17 10.77
C TYR A 149 5.33 1.44 9.49
N LEU A 150 5.08 2.56 8.79
CA LEU A 150 5.81 2.88 7.56
C LEU A 150 7.32 2.93 7.79
N ARG A 151 7.77 3.59 8.86
CA ARG A 151 9.21 3.69 9.18
C ARG A 151 9.80 2.33 9.54
N GLN A 152 9.08 1.53 10.34
CA GLN A 152 9.48 0.17 10.68
C GLN A 152 9.61 -0.71 9.44
N GLU A 153 8.67 -0.62 8.50
CA GLU A 153 8.70 -1.40 7.27
C GLU A 153 9.82 -0.98 6.32
N VAL A 154 10.20 0.30 6.28
CA VAL A 154 11.37 0.73 5.51
C VAL A 154 12.62 0.01 6.00
N GLU A 155 12.85 -0.03 7.31
CA GLU A 155 13.99 -0.72 7.92
C GLU A 155 13.86 -2.25 7.80
N HIS A 156 12.67 -2.80 8.03
CA HIS A 156 12.40 -4.24 7.95
C HIS A 156 12.64 -4.79 6.54
N LEU A 157 12.14 -4.10 5.51
CA LEU A 157 12.38 -4.45 4.12
C LEU A 157 13.84 -4.21 3.72
N ALA A 158 14.50 -3.17 4.26
CA ALA A 158 15.93 -2.91 4.05
C ALA A 158 16.80 -4.08 4.55
N ALA A 159 16.43 -4.69 5.67
CA ALA A 159 17.13 -5.84 6.25
C ALA A 159 16.95 -7.14 5.46
N GLN A 160 15.96 -7.24 4.56
CA GLN A 160 15.75 -8.42 3.74
C GLN A 160 16.75 -8.51 2.57
N PRO A 161 17.18 -9.74 2.20
CA PRO A 161 18.09 -9.92 1.07
C PRO A 161 17.52 -9.34 -0.23
N GLY A 162 18.31 -8.52 -0.92
CA GLY A 162 17.91 -7.93 -2.20
C GLY A 162 17.51 -8.96 -3.26
N ALA A 163 18.15 -10.13 -3.25
CA ALA A 163 17.79 -11.26 -4.11
C ALA A 163 16.38 -11.80 -3.86
N SER A 164 15.88 -11.76 -2.61
CA SER A 164 14.50 -12.14 -2.28
C SER A 164 13.52 -11.13 -2.84
N LEU A 165 13.79 -9.84 -2.66
CA LEU A 165 13.00 -8.73 -3.21
C LEU A 165 12.93 -8.78 -4.74
N ALA A 166 14.07 -9.00 -5.40
CA ALA A 166 14.15 -9.17 -6.86
C ALA A 166 13.47 -10.46 -7.36
N ALA A 167 13.22 -11.43 -6.47
CA ALA A 167 12.42 -12.63 -6.73
C ALA A 167 10.95 -12.49 -6.30
N GLY A 168 10.52 -11.29 -5.90
CA GLY A 168 9.16 -10.98 -5.48
C GLY A 168 8.78 -11.63 -4.15
N LYS A 169 9.78 -11.98 -3.34
CA LYS A 169 9.63 -12.56 -2.01
C LYS A 169 9.98 -11.48 -1.00
N LEU A 170 8.95 -10.89 -0.43
CA LEU A 170 9.03 -9.91 0.64
C LEU A 170 8.08 -10.30 1.76
N LEU A 171 8.47 -9.97 2.97
CA LEU A 171 7.64 -10.14 4.16
C LEU A 171 7.41 -8.76 4.77
N PHE A 172 6.17 -8.43 5.08
CA PHE A 172 5.86 -7.23 5.84
C PHE A 172 5.76 -7.61 7.32
N GLY A 173 6.24 -6.74 8.20
CA GLY A 173 6.15 -6.89 9.65
C GLY A 173 4.73 -6.62 10.17
N ASP A 174 4.51 -6.86 11.46
CA ASP A 174 3.23 -6.55 12.09
C ASP A 174 3.10 -5.04 12.38
N PRO A 175 1.98 -4.38 12.03
CA PRO A 175 1.81 -2.98 12.40
C PRO A 175 1.66 -2.86 13.92
N PRO A 176 2.26 -1.81 14.52
CA PRO A 176 2.13 -1.57 15.94
C PRO A 176 0.69 -1.21 16.27
N LEU A 177 0.26 -1.60 17.46
CA LEU A 177 -1.03 -1.18 18.00
C LEU A 177 -0.98 0.31 18.39
N PRO A 178 -2.09 1.06 18.23
CA PRO A 178 -2.15 2.45 18.65
C PRO A 178 -1.92 2.55 20.17
N THR A 179 -0.90 3.30 20.57
CA THR A 179 -0.56 3.48 21.98
C THR A 179 -1.38 4.64 22.53
N GLY A 180 -2.43 4.32 23.28
CA GLY A 180 -3.28 5.31 23.95
C GLY A 180 -4.46 5.77 23.10
N GLY A 181 -5.64 5.22 23.37
CA GLY A 181 -6.92 5.64 22.78
C GLY A 181 -7.99 4.69 23.27
N ALA A 182 -8.90 5.17 24.13
CA ALA A 182 -9.98 4.35 24.69
C ALA A 182 -10.72 3.62 23.56
N VAL A 183 -10.79 2.30 23.68
CA VAL A 183 -11.75 1.49 22.92
C VAL A 183 -13.10 2.14 23.15
N ARG A 184 -13.66 2.84 22.15
CA ARG A 184 -15.08 3.17 22.18
C ARG A 184 -15.80 1.83 22.07
N ARG A 185 -16.03 1.18 23.22
CA ARG A 185 -17.00 0.09 23.32
C ARG A 185 -18.30 0.67 22.80
N GLY A 186 -18.76 0.11 21.69
CA GLY A 186 -20.03 0.47 21.10
C GLY A 186 -21.08 0.50 22.20
N ALA A 187 -21.91 1.53 22.17
CA ALA A 187 -23.10 1.61 23.00
C ALA A 187 -23.91 0.32 22.77
N GLU A 188 -23.87 -0.57 23.75
CA GLU A 188 -24.84 -1.65 23.87
C GLU A 188 -26.23 -1.01 23.94
N ALA A 189 -27.10 -1.54 23.07
CA ALA A 189 -28.52 -1.30 23.06
C ALA A 189 -29.13 -1.46 24.46
N THR A 190 -30.23 -0.75 24.72
CA THR A 190 -31.42 -1.19 25.49
C THR A 190 -32.34 0.04 25.69
N PRO A 191 -33.68 -0.10 25.81
CA PRO A 191 -34.47 -1.34 25.84
C PRO A 191 -35.35 -1.58 24.61
#